data_AF-A0AAE9IVX6-F1
#
_entry.id   AF-A0AAE9IVX6-F1
#
_cell.length_a   1.000
_cell.length_b   1.000
_cell.length_c   1.000
_cell.angle_alpha   90.00
_cell.angle_beta   90.00
_cell.angle_gamma   90.00
#
_symmetry.space_group_name_H-M   'P 1'
#
loop_
_entity.id
_entity.type
_entity.pdbx_description
1 polymer ?
#
loop_
_entity_poly.entity_id
_entity_poly.type
_entity_poly.pdbx_seq_one_letter_code
_entity_poly.pdbx_strand_id
1 'polypeptide(L)'
;MSEEVFKHSSLWYGQDGFDLDTNTTKGLKCVWKKEQIEGKFYLTWQFSWEDLNLQRLLGLTGEIIWRWNVNAKSSKIEVDVTDEVQTVLTEITEDVFFNCNVRYEYTLVPIISMTELYDEMFLPSDKNDAILEVDGMQLHVNKSVSLKA
;
A
#
# COMPACT_ATOMS: atom_id res chain seq x y z
N MET A 1 -1.62 -16.15 9.77
CA MET A 1 -2.13 -15.65 8.47
C MET A 1 -0.93 -15.15 7.69
N SER A 2 -0.75 -15.56 6.44
CA SER A 2 0.35 -15.03 5.61
C SER A 2 0.10 -13.54 5.40
N GLU A 3 1.07 -12.70 5.75
CA GLU A 3 1.06 -11.28 5.39
C GLU A 3 0.99 -11.20 3.87
N GLU A 4 -0.15 -10.77 3.35
CA GLU A 4 -0.33 -10.69 1.92
C GLU A 4 0.44 -9.48 1.40
N VAL A 5 1.63 -9.71 0.85
CA VAL A 5 2.45 -8.62 0.32
C VAL A 5 2.26 -8.51 -1.19
N PHE A 6 1.98 -7.30 -1.66
CA PHE A 6 1.90 -6.93 -3.07
C PHE A 6 3.24 -6.33 -3.49
N LYS A 7 3.94 -6.99 -4.42
CA LYS A 7 5.25 -6.54 -4.91
C LYS A 7 5.29 -6.53 -6.42
N HIS A 8 5.87 -5.47 -6.97
CA HIS A 8 6.13 -5.37 -8.40
C HIS A 8 7.47 -4.67 -8.63
N SER A 9 8.15 -5.08 -9.69
CA SER A 9 9.37 -4.43 -10.17
C SER A 9 9.24 -4.25 -11.67
N SER A 10 9.36 -3.02 -12.12
CA SER A 10 9.20 -2.67 -13.53
C SER A 10 10.48 -2.97 -14.32
N LEU A 11 10.32 -3.01 -15.65
CA LEU A 11 11.45 -2.84 -16.55
C LEU A 11 11.90 -1.36 -16.57
N TRP A 12 12.99 -1.09 -17.26
CA TRP A 12 13.38 0.28 -17.57
C TRP A 12 12.49 0.84 -18.69
N TYR A 13 11.80 1.93 -18.42
CA TYR A 13 11.06 2.69 -19.43
C TYR A 13 11.95 3.75 -20.05
N GLY A 14 11.89 3.87 -21.37
CA GLY A 14 12.86 4.56 -22.22
C GLY A 14 12.51 6.01 -22.54
N GLN A 15 13.04 6.51 -23.65
CA GLN A 15 13.33 7.93 -23.93
C GLN A 15 12.13 8.82 -24.32
N ASP A 16 10.98 8.23 -24.66
CA ASP A 16 9.84 8.99 -25.16
C ASP A 16 9.15 9.74 -24.00
N GLY A 17 8.68 10.96 -24.27
CA GLY A 17 8.11 11.86 -23.25
C GLY A 17 6.80 11.37 -22.62
N PHE A 18 6.27 10.26 -23.11
CA PHE A 18 5.08 9.60 -22.60
C PHE A 18 5.31 8.09 -22.54
N ASP A 19 5.31 7.52 -21.34
CA ASP A 19 5.24 6.08 -21.14
C ASP A 19 4.01 5.74 -20.32
N LEU A 20 3.38 4.61 -20.64
CA LEU A 20 2.22 4.07 -19.94
C LEU A 20 2.44 2.58 -19.72
N ASP A 21 2.41 2.15 -18.46
CA ASP A 21 2.42 0.74 -18.10
C ASP A 21 1.19 0.41 -17.27
N THR A 22 0.75 -0.83 -17.36
CA THR A 22 -0.27 -1.36 -16.47
C THR A 22 0.16 -2.74 -16.02
N ASN A 23 0.20 -2.93 -14.71
CA ASN A 23 0.47 -4.21 -14.10
C ASN A 23 -0.64 -4.60 -13.13
N THR A 24 -0.77 -5.90 -12.90
CA THR A 24 -1.72 -6.44 -11.94
C THR A 24 -1.02 -7.51 -11.13
N THR A 25 -0.98 -7.32 -9.82
CA THR A 25 -0.33 -8.24 -8.88
C THR A 25 -1.36 -8.70 -7.88
N LYS A 26 -1.74 -9.99 -7.92
CA LYS A 26 -2.75 -10.57 -7.01
C LYS A 26 -4.07 -9.79 -6.94
N GLY A 27 -4.50 -9.19 -8.05
CA GLY A 27 -5.72 -8.37 -8.12
C GLY A 27 -5.52 -6.88 -7.82
N LEU A 28 -4.39 -6.47 -7.24
CA LEU A 28 -4.03 -5.05 -7.18
C LEU A 28 -3.59 -4.57 -8.56
N LYS A 29 -4.35 -3.63 -9.13
CA LYS A 29 -4.02 -2.99 -10.40
C LYS A 29 -3.19 -1.74 -10.14
N CYS A 30 -2.14 -1.55 -10.93
CA CYS A 30 -1.33 -0.34 -10.92
C CYS A 30 -1.18 0.16 -12.36
N VAL A 31 -1.58 1.40 -12.61
CA VAL A 31 -1.34 2.11 -13.86
C VAL A 31 -0.23 3.12 -13.59
N TRP A 32 0.92 2.93 -14.24
CA TRP A 32 2.03 3.87 -14.16
C TRP A 32 2.10 4.73 -15.40
N LYS A 33 2.42 6.01 -15.22
CA LYS A 33 2.63 6.98 -16.30
C LYS A 33 3.87 7.79 -16.06
N LYS A 34 4.58 8.09 -17.15
CA LYS A 34 5.56 9.16 -17.22
C LYS A 34 5.06 10.20 -18.20
N GLU A 35 5.07 11.46 -17.82
CA GLU A 35 4.59 12.56 -18.66
C GLU A 35 5.53 13.76 -18.56
N GLN A 36 5.69 14.49 -19.67
CA GLN A 36 6.42 15.74 -19.70
C GLN A 36 5.46 16.94 -19.78
N ILE A 37 5.49 17.81 -18.77
CA ILE A 37 4.66 19.02 -18.70
C ILE A 37 5.61 20.21 -18.48
N GLU A 38 5.54 21.21 -19.37
CA GLU A 38 6.34 22.43 -19.27
C GLU A 38 7.86 22.20 -19.09
N GLY A 39 8.40 21.15 -19.72
CA GLY A 39 9.82 20.80 -19.63
C GLY A 39 10.21 19.97 -18.40
N LYS A 40 9.26 19.68 -17.50
CA LYS A 40 9.45 18.84 -16.32
C LYS A 40 8.88 17.45 -16.53
N PHE A 41 9.47 16.44 -15.90
CA PHE A 41 8.97 15.07 -15.93
C PHE A 41 8.22 14.73 -14.65
N TYR A 42 7.04 14.14 -14.83
CA TYR A 42 6.18 13.66 -13.76
C TYR A 42 6.02 12.16 -13.85
N LEU A 43 6.07 11.48 -12.70
CA LEU A 43 5.77 10.06 -12.56
C LEU A 43 4.51 9.90 -11.74
N THR A 44 3.57 9.14 -12.29
CA THR A 44 2.25 8.93 -11.71
C THR A 44 2.01 7.43 -11.53
N TRP A 45 1.63 7.01 -10.33
CA TRP A 45 1.16 5.66 -10.04
C TRP A 45 -0.29 5.74 -9.58
N GLN A 46 -1.19 5.09 -10.30
CA GLN A 46 -2.57 4.94 -9.90
C GLN A 46 -2.81 3.51 -9.47
N PHE A 47 -3.13 3.31 -8.20
CA PHE A 47 -3.48 2.01 -7.65
C PHE A 47 -4.98 1.85 -7.60
N SER A 48 -5.46 0.65 -7.90
CA SER A 48 -6.85 0.25 -7.73
C SER A 48 -6.92 -1.16 -7.16
N TRP A 49 -7.66 -1.31 -6.05
CA TRP A 49 -7.94 -2.62 -5.44
C TRP A 49 -9.42 -3.00 -5.47
N GLU A 50 -10.20 -2.43 -6.40
CA GLU A 50 -11.61 -2.80 -6.58
C GLU A 50 -11.79 -4.31 -6.77
N ASP A 51 -10.80 -4.97 -7.40
CA ASP A 51 -10.80 -6.41 -7.67
C ASP A 51 -10.23 -7.26 -6.50
N LEU A 52 -9.75 -6.64 -5.40
CA LEU A 52 -9.26 -7.37 -4.24
C LEU A 52 -10.43 -7.86 -3.38
N ASN A 53 -10.67 -9.17 -3.40
CA ASN A 53 -11.62 -9.80 -2.48
C ASN A 53 -10.95 -10.12 -1.13
N LEU A 54 -10.46 -9.09 -0.45
CA LEU A 54 -9.94 -9.20 0.91
C LEU A 54 -10.99 -8.70 1.89
N GLN A 55 -11.48 -9.60 2.74
CA GLN A 55 -12.37 -9.21 3.83
C GLN A 55 -11.68 -8.16 4.71
N ARG A 56 -12.43 -7.12 5.08
CA ARG A 56 -12.00 -6.09 6.04
C ARG A 56 -10.80 -5.25 5.58
N LEU A 57 -10.53 -5.18 4.28
CA LEU A 57 -9.52 -4.29 3.72
C LEU A 57 -9.95 -2.83 3.88
N LEU A 58 -9.16 -2.04 4.60
CA LEU A 58 -9.34 -0.59 4.74
C LEU A 58 -8.47 0.21 3.76
N GLY A 59 -7.45 -0.43 3.20
CA GLY A 59 -6.48 0.18 2.31
C GLY A 59 -5.21 -0.62 2.24
N LEU A 60 -4.19 -0.05 1.62
CA LEU A 60 -2.84 -0.59 1.50
C LEU A 60 -1.85 0.47 2.01
N THR A 61 -0.75 0.05 2.62
CA THR A 61 0.36 0.96 2.97
C THR A 61 1.68 0.36 2.52
N GLY A 62 2.67 1.21 2.26
CA GLY A 62 4.03 0.75 1.99
C GLY A 62 4.85 1.79 1.26
N GLU A 63 5.60 1.34 0.26
CA GLU A 63 6.59 2.19 -0.40
C GLU A 63 6.67 1.95 -1.91
N ILE A 64 6.97 3.05 -2.61
CA ILE A 64 7.42 3.06 -4.00
C ILE A 64 8.87 3.51 -4.01
N ILE A 65 9.72 2.72 -4.62
CA ILE A 65 11.12 3.06 -4.87
C ILE A 65 11.27 3.28 -6.37
N TRP A 66 11.75 4.44 -6.78
CA TRP A 66 12.00 4.73 -8.18
C TRP A 66 13.42 5.24 -8.39
N ARG A 67 13.93 5.03 -9.60
CA ARG A 67 15.25 5.48 -10.01
C ARG A 67 15.18 5.97 -11.44
N TRP A 68 15.78 7.12 -11.70
CA TRP A 68 16.00 7.62 -13.04
C TRP A 68 17.48 7.39 -13.39
N ASN A 69 17.81 6.60 -14.42
CA ASN A 69 19.18 6.15 -14.73
C ASN A 69 19.76 5.09 -13.76
N VAL A 70 20.57 4.17 -14.30
CA VAL A 70 21.24 3.07 -13.57
C VAL A 70 22.13 3.59 -12.43
N ASN A 71 22.78 4.73 -12.65
CA ASN A 71 23.77 5.30 -11.72
C ASN A 71 23.18 6.28 -10.70
N ALA A 72 21.92 6.70 -10.84
CA ALA A 72 21.35 7.65 -9.91
C ALA A 72 20.96 7.00 -8.59
N LYS A 73 20.87 7.83 -7.55
CA LYS A 73 20.30 7.42 -6.27
C LYS A 73 18.82 7.12 -6.46
N SER A 74 18.34 6.05 -5.84
CA SER A 74 16.90 5.78 -5.80
C SER A 74 16.20 6.74 -4.85
N SER A 75 15.04 7.20 -5.26
CA SER A 75 14.09 7.95 -4.44
C SER A 75 13.03 7.00 -3.89
N LYS A 76 12.56 7.27 -2.67
CA LYS A 76 11.53 6.50 -1.99
C LYS A 76 10.34 7.40 -1.68
N ILE A 77 9.14 6.88 -1.86
CA ILE A 77 7.87 7.50 -1.51
C ILE A 77 7.13 6.53 -0.59
N GLU A 78 6.77 6.97 0.60
CA GLU A 78 5.85 6.23 1.47
C GLU A 78 4.43 6.55 1.01
N VAL A 79 3.61 5.51 0.88
CA VAL A 79 2.26 5.62 0.32
C VAL A 79 1.27 4.92 1.22
N ASP A 80 0.24 5.66 1.59
CA ASP A 80 -0.98 5.12 2.17
C ASP A 80 -2.06 5.25 1.11
N VAL A 81 -2.55 4.10 0.69
CA VAL A 81 -3.56 3.97 -0.33
C VAL A 81 -4.84 3.56 0.37
N THR A 82 -5.70 4.53 0.67
CA THR A 82 -6.93 4.32 1.47
C THR A 82 -8.20 4.48 0.65
N ASP A 83 -8.12 5.16 -0.49
CA ASP A 83 -9.23 5.26 -1.44
C ASP A 83 -9.14 4.14 -2.47
N GLU A 84 -10.26 3.47 -2.79
CA GLU A 84 -10.31 2.33 -3.74
C GLU A 84 -9.52 2.55 -5.04
N VAL A 85 -9.49 3.80 -5.50
CA VAL A 85 -8.57 4.29 -6.53
C VAL A 85 -7.84 5.52 -6.02
N GLN A 86 -6.51 5.48 -6.00
CA GLN A 86 -5.69 6.61 -5.55
C GLN A 86 -4.50 6.82 -6.46
N THR A 87 -4.14 8.08 -6.65
CA THR A 87 -3.04 8.51 -7.52
C THR A 87 -1.91 9.14 -6.72
N VAL A 88 -0.70 8.64 -6.91
CA VAL A 88 0.54 9.15 -6.33
C VAL A 88 1.35 9.82 -7.44
N LEU A 89 1.77 11.06 -7.22
CA LEU A 89 2.49 11.89 -8.19
C LEU A 89 3.84 12.35 -7.62
N THR A 90 4.90 12.30 -8.42
CA THR A 90 6.18 12.90 -8.07
C THR A 90 6.83 13.59 -9.28
N GLU A 91 7.58 14.66 -9.03
CA GLU A 91 8.34 15.40 -10.05
C GLU A 91 9.81 14.95 -10.02
N ILE A 92 10.42 14.78 -11.20
CA ILE A 92 11.86 14.59 -11.32
C ILE A 92 12.51 15.98 -11.36
N THR A 93 13.14 16.38 -10.25
CA THR A 93 13.68 17.74 -10.04
C THR A 93 15.14 17.92 -10.44
N GLU A 94 15.86 16.82 -10.70
CA GLU A 94 17.25 16.89 -11.18
C GLU A 94 17.27 17.33 -12.64
N ASP A 95 18.30 18.06 -13.07
CA ASP A 95 18.40 18.70 -14.38
C ASP A 95 18.53 17.62 -15.49
N VAL A 96 17.39 17.02 -15.87
CA VAL A 96 17.34 15.88 -16.78
C VAL A 96 17.48 16.39 -18.20
N PHE A 97 18.72 16.64 -18.61
CA PHE A 97 19.06 16.91 -20.00
C PHE A 97 18.90 15.63 -20.80
N PHE A 98 17.68 15.42 -21.31
CA PHE A 98 17.35 14.48 -22.38
C PHE A 98 17.73 13.02 -22.07
N ASN A 99 16.73 12.20 -21.71
CA ASN A 99 16.75 10.72 -21.58
C ASN A 99 16.59 10.24 -20.13
N CYS A 100 15.39 10.45 -19.58
CA CYS A 100 15.03 9.89 -18.29
C CYS A 100 14.57 8.44 -18.44
N ASN A 101 15.52 7.50 -18.35
CA ASN A 101 15.16 6.09 -18.19
C ASN A 101 14.69 5.88 -16.77
N VAL A 102 13.46 5.41 -16.57
CA VAL A 102 12.88 5.25 -15.24
C VAL A 102 12.60 3.79 -14.97
N ARG A 103 12.93 3.34 -13.77
CA ARG A 103 12.50 2.06 -13.22
C ARG A 103 11.89 2.30 -11.85
N TYR A 104 10.84 1.58 -11.54
CA TYR A 104 10.22 1.63 -10.22
C TYR A 104 9.93 0.23 -9.69
N GLU A 105 9.82 0.16 -8.38
CA GLU A 105 9.39 -1.00 -7.63
C GLU A 105 8.41 -0.52 -6.56
N TYR A 106 7.42 -1.33 -6.22
CA TYR A 106 6.57 -1.05 -5.08
C TYR A 106 6.43 -2.28 -4.21
N THR A 107 6.28 -2.04 -2.90
CA THR A 107 5.90 -3.05 -1.91
C THR A 107 4.79 -2.48 -1.07
N LEU A 108 3.63 -3.12 -1.10
CA LEU A 108 2.43 -2.71 -0.36
C LEU A 108 1.91 -3.87 0.48
N VAL A 109 1.38 -3.56 1.66
CA VAL A 109 0.75 -4.48 2.59
C VAL A 109 -0.65 -4.00 2.94
N PRO A 110 -1.61 -4.91 3.16
CA PRO A 110 -2.97 -4.55 3.49
C PRO A 110 -3.09 -3.96 4.89
N ILE A 111 -3.85 -2.89 4.98
CA ILE A 111 -4.38 -2.34 6.21
C ILE A 111 -5.71 -3.05 6.44
N ILE A 112 -5.76 -3.94 7.44
CA ILE A 112 -6.95 -4.72 7.76
C ILE A 112 -7.61 -4.12 9.01
N SER A 113 -8.93 -3.94 8.96
CA SER A 113 -9.70 -3.54 10.14
C SER A 113 -9.63 -4.66 11.20
N MET A 114 -9.03 -4.33 12.35
CA MET A 114 -8.94 -5.26 13.49
C MET A 114 -10.15 -5.16 14.42
N THR A 115 -11.03 -4.19 14.21
CA THR A 115 -12.15 -3.87 15.11
C THR A 115 -13.06 -5.08 15.33
N GLU A 116 -13.45 -5.79 14.25
CA GLU A 116 -14.29 -6.98 14.38
C GLU A 116 -13.54 -8.21 14.93
N LEU A 117 -12.21 -8.29 14.77
CA LEU A 117 -11.41 -9.36 15.38
C LEU A 117 -11.39 -9.21 16.91
N TYR A 118 -11.26 -7.98 17.41
CA TYR A 118 -11.41 -7.71 18.83
C TYR A 118 -12.83 -8.03 19.29
N ASP A 119 -13.86 -7.60 18.56
CA ASP A 119 -15.24 -7.92 18.91
C ASP A 119 -15.48 -9.43 18.99
N GLU A 120 -15.00 -10.21 18.00
CA GLU A 120 -15.07 -11.69 18.01
C GLU A 120 -14.33 -12.31 19.21
N MET A 121 -13.16 -11.78 19.59
CA MET A 121 -12.41 -12.25 20.77
C MET A 121 -13.12 -12.00 22.09
N PHE A 122 -13.99 -11.00 22.14
CA PHE A 122 -14.75 -10.60 23.32
C PHE A 122 -16.23 -11.04 23.26
N LEU A 123 -16.61 -11.87 22.28
CA LEU A 123 -17.91 -12.52 22.26
C LEU A 123 -18.06 -13.53 23.42
N PRO A 124 -19.30 -13.75 23.92
CA PRO A 124 -19.55 -14.76 24.91
C PRO A 124 -19.12 -16.16 24.42
N SER A 125 -18.33 -16.86 25.23
CA SER A 125 -18.01 -18.28 25.04
C SER A 125 -17.92 -18.99 26.38
N ASP A 126 -17.98 -20.33 26.35
CA ASP A 126 -17.84 -21.18 27.55
C ASP A 126 -16.46 -21.03 28.24
N LYS A 127 -15.51 -20.37 27.58
CA LYS A 127 -14.16 -20.13 28.10
C LYS A 127 -14.00 -18.79 28.82
N ASN A 128 -14.99 -17.90 28.75
CA ASN A 128 -14.93 -16.60 29.44
C ASN A 128 -15.46 -16.77 30.88
N ASP A 129 -14.82 -16.11 31.85
CA ASP A 129 -15.17 -16.20 33.29
C ASP A 129 -15.47 -14.83 33.93
N ALA A 130 -15.53 -13.79 33.09
CA ALA A 130 -15.81 -12.42 33.47
C ALA A 130 -16.34 -11.59 32.31
N ILE A 131 -17.02 -10.49 32.65
CA ILE A 131 -17.41 -9.42 31.73
C ILE A 131 -16.74 -8.15 32.20
N LEU A 132 -16.03 -7.47 31.31
CA LEU A 132 -15.46 -6.14 31.54
C LEU A 132 -16.31 -5.10 30.83
N GLU A 133 -16.70 -4.05 31.53
CA GLU A 133 -17.44 -2.93 30.94
C GLU A 133 -16.49 -1.75 30.71
N VAL A 134 -16.35 -1.29 29.46
CA VAL A 134 -15.52 -0.13 29.08
C VAL A 134 -16.35 0.80 28.23
N ASP A 135 -16.55 2.04 28.67
CA ASP A 135 -17.34 3.06 27.95
C ASP A 135 -18.73 2.59 27.48
N GLY A 136 -19.39 1.72 28.28
CA GLY A 136 -20.71 1.15 27.97
C GLY A 136 -20.70 -0.07 27.03
N MET A 137 -19.53 -0.54 26.62
CA MET A 137 -19.35 -1.80 25.88
C MET A 137 -19.05 -2.96 26.84
N GLN A 138 -19.69 -4.12 26.63
CA GLN A 138 -19.45 -5.35 27.40
C GLN A 138 -18.50 -6.27 26.65
N LEU A 139 -17.36 -6.59 27.28
CA LEU A 139 -16.32 -7.46 26.73
C LEU A 139 -16.26 -8.76 27.56
N HIS A 140 -16.50 -9.91 26.94
CA HIS A 140 -16.36 -11.20 27.61
C HIS A 140 -14.88 -11.59 27.66
N VAL A 141 -14.30 -11.74 28.86
CA VAL A 141 -12.87 -11.97 29.05
C VAL A 141 -12.61 -13.19 29.93
N ASN A 142 -11.37 -13.66 29.96
CA ASN A 142 -10.90 -14.70 30.87
C ASN A 142 -9.85 -14.12 31.82
N LYS A 143 -10.11 -14.17 33.13
CA LYS A 143 -9.26 -13.62 34.20
C LYS A 143 -7.89 -14.28 34.29
N SER A 144 -7.71 -15.48 33.73
CA SER A 144 -6.46 -16.23 33.80
C SER A 144 -5.41 -15.80 32.76
N VAL A 145 -5.71 -14.85 31.86
CA VAL A 145 -4.72 -14.24 30.96
C VAL A 145 -3.89 -13.21 31.73
N SER A 146 -3.00 -13.69 32.58
CA SER A 146 -1.92 -12.87 33.13
C SER A 146 -0.84 -12.74 32.06
N LEU A 147 -0.85 -11.64 31.29
CA LEU A 147 0.33 -11.20 30.55
C LEU A 147 1.44 -10.96 31.58
N LYS A 148 2.41 -11.87 31.65
CA LYS A 148 3.70 -11.55 32.27
C LYS A 148 4.38 -10.56 31.34
N ALA A 149 4.40 -9.31 31.76
CA ALA A 149 5.26 -8.26 31.20
C ALA A 149 6.74 -8.60 31.41
#